data_AF-A0A2E0ENB1-F1
#
_entry.id   AF-A0A2E0ENB1-F1
#
_cell.length_a   1.000
_cell.length_b   1.000
_cell.length_c   1.000
_cell.angle_alpha   90.00
_cell.angle_beta   90.00
_cell.angle_gamma   90.00
#
_symmetry.space_group_name_H-M   'P 1'
#
loop_
_entity.id
_entity.type
_entity.pdbx_description
1 polymer ?
#
loop_
_entity_poly.entity_id
_entity_poly.type
_entity_poly.pdbx_seq_one_letter_code
_entity_poly.pdbx_strand_id
1 'polypeptide(L)'
;MTTHSGKNGIVKVGVSPTVVAEVREWSLDVAADTADNTTMNSAQSNGGWKTNTDTLKEWNGSVSCYWDPSDSNGQESLTAGASLAVEFYPNDD
;
A
#
# COMPACT_ATOMS: atom_id res chain seq x y z
N MET A 1 9.75 7.44 -17.34
CA MET A 1 9.86 7.37 -15.87
C MET A 1 9.39 8.72 -15.36
N THR A 2 8.22 8.76 -14.74
CA THR A 2 7.56 10.01 -14.33
C THR A 2 7.90 10.23 -12.87
N THR A 3 8.64 11.30 -12.57
CA THR A 3 8.99 11.67 -11.20
C THR A 3 7.89 12.56 -10.67
N HIS A 4 7.18 12.11 -9.63
CA HIS A 4 6.15 12.90 -8.97
C HIS A 4 6.77 13.60 -7.74
N SER A 5 6.42 14.87 -7.52
CA SER A 5 6.80 15.56 -6.29
C SER A 5 5.95 15.01 -5.15
N GLY A 6 6.58 14.44 -4.11
CA GLY A 6 5.90 13.83 -2.97
C GLY A 6 5.05 14.78 -2.10
N LYS A 7 4.99 16.07 -2.44
CA LYS A 7 4.21 17.10 -1.73
C LYS A 7 2.70 17.03 -1.99
N ASN A 8 2.28 16.27 -3.01
CA ASN A 8 0.87 16.08 -3.39
C ASN A 8 0.37 14.68 -2.99
N GLY A 9 1.10 13.96 -2.13
CA GLY A 9 0.69 12.64 -1.69
C GLY A 9 -0.48 12.75 -0.70
N ILE A 10 -1.58 12.07 -0.99
CA ILE A 10 -2.74 12.01 -0.12
C ILE A 10 -3.03 10.58 0.31
N VAL A 11 -3.54 10.43 1.53
CA VAL A 11 -4.05 9.16 2.05
C VAL A 11 -5.53 9.34 2.28
N LYS A 12 -6.34 8.46 1.70
CA LYS A 12 -7.78 8.42 1.92
C LYS A 12 -8.14 7.22 2.80
N VAL A 13 -9.08 7.41 3.70
CA VAL A 13 -9.50 6.37 4.66
C VAL A 13 -11.01 6.22 4.66
N GLY A 14 -11.50 5.01 4.95
CA GLY A 14 -12.92 4.73 5.13
C GLY A 14 -13.64 4.19 3.89
N VAL A 15 -14.90 3.77 4.09
CA VAL A 15 -15.78 3.27 3.01
C VAL A 15 -16.27 4.38 2.08
N SER A 16 -16.31 5.61 2.59
CA SER A 16 -16.39 6.83 1.78
C SER A 16 -15.03 7.49 1.91
N PRO A 17 -14.17 7.45 0.88
CA PRO A 17 -12.75 7.80 1.00
C PRO A 17 -12.59 9.28 1.37
N THR A 18 -12.26 9.54 2.63
CA THR A 18 -12.01 10.87 3.20
C THR A 18 -10.52 11.10 3.30
N VAL A 19 -10.06 12.28 2.89
CA VAL A 19 -8.63 12.61 2.90
C VAL A 19 -8.19 12.85 4.34
N VAL A 20 -7.09 12.21 4.74
CA VAL A 20 -6.40 12.49 6.00
C VAL A 20 -5.72 13.86 5.88
N ALA A 21 -6.04 14.78 6.78
CA ALA A 21 -5.43 16.10 6.76
C ALA A 21 -3.91 16.06 7.06
N GLU A 22 -3.17 17.03 6.51
CA GLU A 22 -1.75 17.28 6.80
C GLU A 22 -0.82 16.06 6.74
N VAL A 23 -0.99 15.19 5.73
CA VAL A 23 -0.06 14.09 5.46
C VAL A 23 1.28 14.63 4.97
N ARG A 24 2.37 14.18 5.59
CA ARG A 24 3.75 14.57 5.23
C ARG A 24 4.48 13.49 4.45
N GLU A 25 4.29 12.27 4.87
CA GLU A 25 4.97 11.11 4.34
C GLU A 25 4.06 9.90 4.55
N TRP A 26 3.99 9.06 3.53
CA TRP A 26 3.44 7.74 3.65
C TRP A 26 4.37 6.75 2.94
N SER A 27 4.47 5.55 3.49
CA SER A 27 5.20 4.43 2.91
C SER A 27 4.26 3.25 2.78
N LEU A 28 4.37 2.52 1.67
CA LEU A 28 3.62 1.29 1.44
C LEU A 28 4.61 0.22 0.98
N ASP A 29 4.80 -0.79 1.82
CA ASP A 29 5.57 -1.98 1.47
C ASP A 29 4.59 -3.11 1.17
N VAL A 30 4.65 -3.61 -0.06
CA VAL A 30 3.88 -4.77 -0.48
C VAL A 30 4.84 -5.94 -0.63
N ALA A 31 4.58 -7.01 0.09
CA ALA A 31 5.35 -8.25 0.00
C ALA A 31 4.41 -9.42 -0.32
N ALA A 32 4.99 -10.46 -0.92
CA ALA A 32 4.27 -11.69 -1.20
C ALA A 32 5.17 -12.86 -0.89
N ASP A 33 4.62 -13.84 -0.17
CA ASP A 33 5.29 -15.10 0.07
C ASP A 33 5.34 -15.90 -1.23
N THR A 34 6.51 -16.43 -1.55
CA THR A 34 6.73 -17.21 -2.76
C THR A 34 6.97 -18.67 -2.42
N ALA A 35 6.19 -19.56 -3.03
CA ALA A 35 6.39 -21.00 -2.94
C ALA A 35 7.14 -21.51 -4.17
N ASP A 36 8.09 -22.41 -3.95
CA ASP A 36 8.86 -23.04 -5.02
C ASP A 36 7.95 -24.00 -5.80
N ASN A 37 7.78 -23.76 -7.10
CA ASN A 37 6.96 -24.57 -7.98
C ASN A 37 7.78 -25.11 -9.17
N THR A 38 9.08 -25.35 -8.93
CA THR A 38 9.98 -25.80 -9.99
C THR A 38 9.71 -27.25 -10.36
N THR A 39 9.22 -27.48 -11.58
CA THR A 39 9.03 -28.83 -12.13
C THR A 39 10.28 -29.31 -12.86
N MET A 40 10.72 -30.53 -12.57
CA MET A 40 11.79 -31.19 -13.34
C MET A 40 11.21 -31.59 -14.71
N ASN A 41 11.70 -30.97 -15.80
CA ASN A 41 11.27 -31.07 -17.21
C ASN A 41 10.53 -29.85 -17.81
N SER A 42 10.67 -28.64 -17.24
CA SER A 42 10.32 -27.40 -17.96
C SER A 42 11.35 -27.07 -19.04
N ALA A 43 11.41 -27.92 -20.07
CA ALA A 43 12.18 -27.68 -21.28
C ALA A 43 11.74 -26.35 -21.94
N GLN A 44 12.73 -25.52 -22.24
CA GLN A 44 12.74 -24.38 -23.17
C GLN A 44 11.99 -23.06 -22.86
N SER A 45 11.00 -22.96 -21.97
CA SER A 45 10.33 -21.65 -21.78
C SER A 45 10.99 -20.71 -20.75
N ASN A 46 11.70 -21.25 -19.74
CA ASN A 46 12.31 -20.44 -18.66
C ASN A 46 13.82 -20.70 -18.48
N GLY A 47 14.53 -21.17 -19.51
CA GLY A 47 16.00 -21.24 -19.51
C GLY A 47 16.69 -22.05 -18.40
N GLY A 48 15.97 -22.92 -17.67
CA GLY A 48 16.49 -23.64 -16.51
C GLY A 48 16.49 -22.85 -15.19
N TRP A 49 15.85 -21.68 -15.16
CA TRP A 49 15.71 -20.86 -13.95
C TRP A 49 14.60 -21.40 -13.04
N LYS A 50 14.83 -21.28 -11.73
CA LYS A 50 13.86 -21.60 -10.67
C LYS A 50 12.56 -20.80 -10.89
N THR A 51 11.41 -21.46 -10.74
CA THR A 51 10.09 -20.82 -10.86
C THR A 51 9.38 -20.81 -9.51
N ASN A 52 8.93 -19.63 -9.07
CA ASN A 52 8.15 -19.48 -7.85
C ASN A 52 6.74 -18.99 -8.19
N THR A 53 5.77 -19.35 -7.35
CA THR A 53 4.39 -18.88 -7.43
C THR A 53 4.07 -18.07 -6.17
N ASP A 54 3.48 -16.89 -6.36
CA ASP A 54 3.03 -16.04 -5.25
C ASP A 54 1.86 -16.71 -4.53
N THR A 55 1.90 -16.70 -3.20
CA THR A 55 0.89 -17.33 -2.35
C THR A 55 0.14 -16.28 -1.55
N LEU A 56 0.52 -16.07 -0.30
CA LEU A 56 -0.05 -15.07 0.58
C LEU A 56 0.56 -13.70 0.26
N LYS A 57 -0.30 -12.71 0.10
CA LYS A 57 0.10 -11.32 -0.12
C LYS A 57 -0.09 -10.57 1.18
N GLU A 58 0.93 -9.84 1.58
CA GLU A 58 0.92 -8.98 2.74
C GLU A 58 1.25 -7.54 2.32
N TRP A 59 0.75 -6.59 3.09
CA TRP A 59 1.09 -5.20 2.93
C TRP A 59 1.23 -4.56 4.30
N ASN A 60 2.21 -3.66 4.41
CA ASN A 60 2.35 -2.76 5.55
C ASN A 60 2.34 -1.33 5.00
N GLY A 61 1.53 -0.48 5.62
CA GLY A 61 1.49 0.94 5.32
C GLY A 61 1.76 1.77 6.58
N SER A 62 2.58 2.80 6.44
CA SER A 62 2.81 3.80 7.48
C SER A 62 2.45 5.17 6.96
N VAL A 63 1.76 5.97 7.76
CA VAL A 63 1.42 7.36 7.43
C VAL A 63 1.84 8.26 8.59
N SER A 64 2.54 9.34 8.26
CA SER A 64 2.90 10.42 9.19
C SER A 64 2.13 11.68 8.82
N CYS A 65 1.31 12.17 9.75
CA CYS A 65 0.53 13.40 9.61
C CYS A 65 0.63 14.27 10.86
N TYR A 66 0.28 15.55 10.74
CA TYR A 66 0.06 16.42 11.88
C TYR A 66 -1.39 16.38 12.32
N TRP A 67 -1.59 16.40 13.63
CA TRP A 67 -2.92 16.37 14.20
C TRP A 67 -3.67 17.68 13.94
N ASP A 68 -4.78 17.61 13.21
CA ASP A 68 -5.72 18.70 13.02
C ASP A 68 -7.05 18.36 13.75
N PRO A 69 -7.44 19.09 14.81
CA PRO A 69 -8.67 18.83 15.55
C PRO A 69 -9.95 19.10 14.75
N SER A 70 -9.86 19.66 13.54
CA SER A 70 -11.01 19.86 12.65
C SER A 70 -11.26 18.68 11.70
N ASP A 71 -10.29 17.76 11.55
CA ASP A 71 -10.40 16.60 10.68
C ASP A 71 -11.11 15.41 11.37
N SER A 72 -12.44 15.54 11.43
CA SER A 72 -13.35 14.56 12.04
C SER A 72 -13.59 13.30 11.20
N ASN A 73 -13.27 13.36 9.90
CA ASN A 73 -13.61 12.30 8.96
C ASN A 73 -12.39 11.53 8.44
N GLY A 74 -11.20 12.11 8.47
CA GLY A 74 -9.93 11.45 8.18
C GLY A 74 -9.28 10.95 9.46
N GLN A 75 -8.68 11.86 10.23
CA GLN A 75 -7.87 11.53 11.41
C GLN A 75 -8.68 10.96 12.59
N GLU A 76 -9.83 11.53 12.95
CA GLU A 76 -10.66 10.99 14.05
C GLU A 76 -11.26 9.61 13.74
N SER A 77 -11.37 9.25 12.46
CA SER A 77 -11.83 7.91 12.05
C SER A 77 -10.77 6.81 12.26
N LEU A 78 -9.50 7.18 12.46
CA LEU A 78 -8.40 6.26 12.78
C LEU A 78 -8.43 5.86 14.26
N THR A 79 -9.44 5.08 14.64
CA THR A 79 -9.59 4.56 16.01
C THR A 79 -8.93 3.19 16.19
N ALA A 80 -8.36 2.95 17.37
CA ALA A 80 -7.71 1.69 17.68
C ALA A 80 -8.71 0.51 17.62
N GLY A 81 -8.39 -0.49 16.80
CA GLY A 81 -9.24 -1.68 16.60
C GLY A 81 -10.29 -1.55 15.50
N ALA A 82 -10.42 -0.39 14.85
CA ALA A 82 -11.25 -0.26 13.65
C ALA A 82 -10.54 -0.87 12.43
N SER A 83 -11.32 -1.53 11.57
CA SER A 83 -10.88 -1.94 10.24
C SER A 83 -11.42 -0.94 9.22
N LEU A 84 -10.53 -0.15 8.61
CA LEU A 84 -10.86 0.81 7.56
C LEU A 84 -10.17 0.41 6.25
N ALA A 85 -10.83 0.69 5.12
CA ALA A 85 -10.17 0.71 3.83
C ALA A 85 -9.23 1.92 3.77
N VAL A 86 -8.03 1.73 3.23
CA VAL A 86 -7.01 2.78 3.12
C VAL A 86 -6.49 2.79 1.68
N GLU A 87 -6.41 3.98 1.10
CA GLU A 87 -5.96 4.20 -0.27
C GLU A 87 -4.81 5.22 -0.25
N PHE A 88 -3.67 4.82 -0.82
CA PHE A 88 -2.46 5.64 -0.89
C PHE A 88 -2.30 6.21 -2.29
N TYR A 89 -2.23 7.53 -2.39
CA TYR A 89 -2.11 8.22 -3.66
C TYR A 89 -0.80 9.03 -3.73
N PRO A 90 0.04 8.81 -4.76
CA PRO A 90 1.27 9.59 -4.96
C PRO A 90 1.02 11.02 -5.47
N ASN A 91 -0.22 11.34 -5.85
CA ASN A 91 -0.70 12.62 -6.32
C ASN A 91 -2.19 12.79 -5.97
N ASP A 92 -2.74 14.01 -6.06
CA ASP A 92 -4.13 14.34 -5.66
C ASP A 92 -5.27 13.75 -6.53
N ASP A 93 -5.10 12.57 -7.14
CA ASP A 93 -6.11 11.95 -8.03
C ASP A 93 -6.69 10.66 -7.39
#